data_AF-B6XWY6-F1
#
_entry.id   AF-B6XWY6-F1
#
_cell.length_a   1.000
_cell.length_b   1.000
_cell.length_c   1.000
_cell.angle_alpha   90.00
_cell.angle_beta   90.00
_cell.angle_gamma   90.00
#
_symmetry.space_group_name_H-M   'P 1'
#
loop_
_entity.id
_entity.type
_entity.pdbx_description
1 polymer ?
#
loop_
_entity_poly.entity_id
_entity_poly.type
_entity_poly.pdbx_seq_one_letter_code
_entity_poly.pdbx_strand_id
1 'polypeptide(L)'
;MNSNPYGIIKVNKGIPGIVSTLYAIYHPRDNVYANFIQVYFEQHERMNNYMHPLVNKGAKNDMKVTAENALKGMVTFPSREEQSVISAFFSRL
;
A
#
# COMPACT_ATOMS: atom_id res chain seq x y z
N MET A 1 4.93 -0.16 -22.88
CA MET A 1 5.04 -0.84 -21.58
C MET A 1 3.98 -0.25 -20.68
N ASN A 2 2.92 -1.02 -20.38
CA ASN A 2 1.74 -0.49 -19.73
C ASN A 2 2.01 -0.25 -18.23
N SER A 3 1.82 0.99 -17.82
CA SER A 3 1.91 1.49 -16.46
C SER A 3 0.83 0.86 -15.56
N ASN A 4 1.20 -0.17 -14.80
CA ASN A 4 0.39 -0.69 -13.70
C ASN A 4 0.05 0.42 -12.69
N PRO A 5 -1.08 0.34 -11.97
CA PRO A 5 -1.53 1.45 -11.14
C PRO A 5 -0.53 1.71 -10.00
N TYR A 6 0.12 2.86 -10.08
CA TYR A 6 1.13 3.32 -9.12
C TYR A 6 0.46 3.80 -7.83
N GLY A 7 1.04 3.48 -6.68
CA GLY A 7 0.67 4.09 -5.40
C GLY A 7 -0.80 3.91 -4.99
N ILE A 8 -1.43 2.77 -5.31
CA ILE A 8 -2.83 2.50 -4.93
C ILE A 8 -3.03 2.34 -3.41
N ILE A 9 -1.94 2.10 -2.67
CA ILE A 9 -1.96 2.08 -1.21
C ILE A 9 -1.63 3.49 -0.73
N LYS A 10 -2.63 4.17 -0.18
CA LYS A 10 -2.53 5.54 0.35
C LYS A 10 -3.02 5.61 1.78
N VAL A 11 -2.50 6.59 2.51
CA VAL A 11 -2.84 6.82 3.91
C VAL A 11 -3.71 8.06 4.01
N ASN A 12 -4.85 7.93 4.67
CA ASN A 12 -5.66 9.08 5.05
C ASN A 12 -4.90 9.93 6.08
N LYS A 13 -4.79 11.25 5.83
CA LYS A 13 -4.03 12.19 6.68
C LYS A 13 -4.92 12.89 7.73
N GLY A 14 -5.90 12.17 8.27
CA GLY A 14 -6.85 12.69 9.24
C GLY A 14 -7.94 13.59 8.65
N ILE A 15 -8.16 13.53 7.32
CA ILE A 15 -9.20 14.31 6.64
C ILE A 15 -10.47 13.46 6.61
N PRO A 16 -11.56 13.87 7.28
CA PRO A 16 -12.84 13.17 7.20
C PRO A 16 -13.37 13.17 5.76
N GLY A 17 -13.92 12.03 5.32
CA GLY A 17 -14.47 11.91 3.97
C GLY A 17 -15.08 10.53 3.72
N ILE A 18 -15.84 10.44 2.64
CA ILE A 18 -16.44 9.19 2.17
C ILE A 18 -15.53 8.62 1.07
N VAL A 19 -15.24 7.33 1.16
CA VAL A 19 -14.46 6.58 0.16
C VAL A 19 -15.37 5.61 -0.59
N SER A 20 -15.07 5.36 -1.86
CA SER A 20 -15.80 4.35 -2.65
C SER A 20 -15.67 2.96 -2.00
N THR A 21 -16.76 2.18 -2.02
CA THR A 21 -16.78 0.78 -1.54
C THR A 21 -15.83 -0.14 -2.31
N LEU A 22 -15.29 0.34 -3.43
CA LEU A 22 -14.25 -0.36 -4.20
C LEU A 22 -12.87 -0.31 -3.53
N TYR A 23 -12.66 0.56 -2.53
CA TYR A 23 -11.43 0.60 -1.75
C TYR A 23 -11.56 -0.26 -0.50
N ALA A 24 -10.55 -1.09 -0.25
CA ALA A 24 -10.38 -1.74 1.04
C ALA A 24 -9.69 -0.78 2.01
N ILE A 25 -10.27 -0.60 3.19
CA ILE A 25 -9.79 0.31 4.23
C ILE A 25 -9.25 -0.51 5.41
N TYR A 26 -8.03 -0.20 5.82
CA TYR A 26 -7.31 -0.91 6.87
C TYR A 26 -6.79 0.06 7.93
N HIS A 27 -6.72 -0.42 9.17
CA HIS A 27 -6.06 0.28 10.26
C HIS A 27 -4.68 -0.33 10.49
N PRO A 28 -3.60 0.48 10.45
CA PRO A 28 -2.26 0.02 10.80
C PRO A 28 -2.22 -0.48 12.26
N ARG A 29 -1.37 -1.47 12.52
CA ARG A 29 -1.04 -1.89 13.89
C ARG A 29 -0.12 -0.87 14.56
N ASP A 30 -0.08 -0.88 15.89
CA ASP A 30 0.66 0.10 16.70
C ASP A 30 2.16 0.14 16.40
N ASN A 31 2.74 -0.97 15.96
CA ASN A 31 4.16 -1.08 15.62
C ASN A 31 4.51 -0.49 14.23
N VAL A 32 3.55 0.06 13.51
CA VAL A 32 3.73 0.62 12.17
C VAL A 32 3.35 2.10 12.16
N TYR A 33 4.20 2.92 11.57
CA TYR A 33 3.88 4.31 11.29
C TYR A 33 3.09 4.39 9.98
N ALA A 34 1.83 4.81 10.03
CA ALA A 34 0.91 4.77 8.89
C ALA A 34 1.52 5.41 7.62
N ASN A 35 2.09 6.60 7.74
CA ASN A 35 2.69 7.33 6.62
C ASN A 35 3.82 6.56 5.93
N PHE A 36 4.54 5.71 6.68
CA PHE A 36 5.59 4.88 6.12
C PHE A 36 5.05 3.81 5.19
N ILE A 37 3.86 3.26 5.43
CA ILE A 37 3.22 2.30 4.52
C ILE A 37 3.07 2.92 3.13
N GLN A 38 2.61 4.16 3.06
CA GLN A 38 2.48 4.88 1.79
C GLN A 38 3.85 5.07 1.12
N VAL A 39 4.84 5.60 1.86
CA VAL A 39 6.21 5.79 1.33
C VAL A 39 6.81 4.47 0.84
N TYR A 40 6.56 3.38 1.55
CA TYR A 40 7.05 2.05 1.20
C TYR A 40 6.50 1.56 -0.14
N PHE A 41 5.19 1.74 -0.38
CA PHE A 41 4.50 1.30 -1.59
C PHE A 41 4.47 2.33 -2.73
N GLU A 42 5.00 3.53 -2.52
CA GLU A 42 5.24 4.49 -3.61
C GLU A 42 6.40 4.06 -4.52
N GLN A 43 7.31 3.21 -4.02
CA GLN A 43 8.33 2.60 -4.86
C GLN A 43 7.75 1.47 -5.72
N HIS A 44 7.99 1.55 -7.02
CA HIS A 44 7.35 0.71 -8.03
C HIS A 44 7.61 -0.79 -7.85
N GLU A 45 8.86 -1.19 -7.63
CA GLU A 45 9.24 -2.59 -7.50
C GLU A 45 8.62 -3.21 -6.24
N ARG A 46 8.56 -2.48 -5.13
CA ARG A 46 7.92 -2.93 -3.89
C ARG A 46 6.43 -3.17 -4.10
N MET A 47 5.75 -2.23 -4.74
CA MET A 47 4.32 -2.35 -5.04
C MET A 47 4.04 -3.54 -5.97
N ASN A 48 4.80 -3.68 -7.05
CA ASN A 48 4.65 -4.79 -7.98
C ASN A 48 4.99 -6.12 -7.34
N ASN A 49 6.13 -6.23 -6.66
CA ASN A 49 6.57 -7.48 -6.04
C ASN A 49 5.60 -7.94 -4.95
N TYR A 50 4.97 -6.99 -4.26
CA TYR A 50 3.95 -7.28 -3.27
C TYR A 50 2.65 -7.79 -3.93
N MET A 51 2.15 -7.11 -4.97
CA MET A 51 0.85 -7.47 -5.57
C MET A 51 0.90 -8.59 -6.58
N HIS A 52 2.00 -8.76 -7.32
CA HIS A 52 2.13 -9.76 -8.38
C HIS A 52 1.73 -11.19 -7.95
N PRO A 53 2.10 -11.70 -6.77
CA PRO A 53 1.64 -13.02 -6.32
C PRO A 53 0.21 -13.04 -5.77
N LEU A 54 -0.39 -11.88 -5.47
CA LEU A 54 -1.69 -11.77 -4.79
C LEU A 54 -2.84 -11.53 -5.78
N VAL A 55 -2.53 -11.05 -6.98
CA VAL A 55 -3.50 -10.77 -8.04
C VAL A 55 -3.77 -12.02 -8.87
N ASN A 56 -5.03 -12.33 -9.09
CA ASN A 56 -5.45 -13.36 -10.02
C ASN A 56 -5.88 -12.71 -11.34
N LYS A 57 -5.43 -13.27 -12.45
CA LYS A 57 -5.89 -12.86 -13.78
C LYS A 57 -7.22 -13.54 -14.09
N GLY A 58 -8.30 -12.77 -14.11
CA GLY A 58 -9.65 -13.26 -14.41
C GLY A 58 -9.84 -13.62 -15.88
N ALA A 59 -10.95 -14.29 -16.18
CA ALA A 59 -11.30 -14.78 -17.53
C ALA A 59 -11.43 -13.67 -18.60
N LYS A 60 -11.60 -12.41 -18.20
CA LYS A 60 -11.65 -11.24 -19.09
C LYS A 60 -10.33 -10.43 -19.14
N ASN A 61 -9.24 -10.98 -18.60
CA ASN A 61 -7.99 -10.29 -18.29
C ASN A 61 -8.06 -9.25 -17.16
N ASP A 62 -9.17 -9.19 -16.40
CA ASP A 62 -9.27 -8.32 -15.22
C ASP A 62 -8.34 -8.80 -14.10
N MET A 63 -7.54 -7.91 -13.52
CA MET A 63 -6.76 -8.22 -12.31
C MET A 63 -7.66 -8.07 -11.08
N LYS A 64 -7.85 -9.18 -10.36
CA LYS A 64 -8.67 -9.21 -9.13
C LYS A 64 -7.83 -9.60 -7.93
N VAL A 65 -8.07 -8.93 -6.81
CA VAL A 65 -7.54 -9.30 -5.50
C VAL A 65 -8.66 -9.13 -4.48
N THR A 66 -8.87 -10.13 -3.61
CA THR A 66 -9.82 -9.99 -2.50
C THR A 66 -9.16 -9.22 -1.35
N ALA A 67 -9.96 -8.61 -0.47
CA ALA A 67 -9.42 -7.89 0.68
C ALA A 67 -8.53 -8.79 1.56
N GLU A 68 -8.92 -10.04 1.77
CA GLU A 68 -8.15 -10.99 2.57
C GLU A 68 -6.84 -11.38 1.89
N ASN A 69 -6.85 -11.58 0.57
CA ASN A 69 -5.65 -11.92 -0.17
C ASN A 69 -4.67 -10.75 -0.28
N ALA A 70 -5.17 -9.51 -0.38
CA ALA A 70 -4.35 -8.30 -0.46
C ALA A 70 -3.43 -8.12 0.75
N LEU A 71 -3.74 -8.74 1.90
CA LEU A 71 -2.97 -8.64 3.14
C LEU A 71 -2.01 -9.81 3.38
N LYS A 72 -1.98 -10.82 2.50
CA LYS A 72 -1.14 -12.02 2.68
C LYS A 72 0.32 -11.81 2.26
N GLY A 73 0.62 -10.71 1.57
CA GLY A 73 1.98 -10.39 1.18
C GLY A 73 2.85 -10.04 2.39
N MET A 74 4.14 -10.37 2.30
CA MET A 74 5.13 -10.03 3.31
C MET A 74 5.70 -8.64 3.04
N VAL A 75 5.99 -7.89 4.12
CA VAL A 75 6.69 -6.60 4.06
C VAL A 75 7.88 -6.62 5.02
N THR A 76 8.94 -5.91 4.65
CA THR A 76 10.09 -5.69 5.52
C THR A 76 10.10 -4.25 5.97
N PHE A 77 9.62 -4.00 7.18
CA PHE A 77 9.60 -2.66 7.78
C PHE A 77 10.71 -2.53 8.83
N PRO A 78 11.38 -1.36 8.90
CA PRO A 78 12.34 -1.07 9.96
C PRO A 78 11.61 -0.80 11.29
N SER A 79 12.34 -0.41 12.35
CA SER A 79 11.71 0.00 13.61
C SER A 79 10.73 1.16 13.40
N ARG A 80 9.73 1.29 14.28
CA ARG A 80 8.70 2.33 14.14
C ARG A 80 9.31 3.74 14.18
N GLU A 81 10.35 3.92 14.97
CA GLU A 81 11.13 5.15 15.08
C GLU A 81 11.79 5.49 13.74
N GLU A 82 12.49 4.54 13.12
CA GLU A 82 13.09 4.70 11.79
C GLU A 82 12.04 4.96 10.70
N GLN A 83 10.90 4.27 10.76
CA GLN A 83 9.78 4.51 9.84
C GLN A 83 9.33 5.98 9.87
N SER A 84 9.24 6.57 11.06
CA SER A 84 8.89 7.99 11.25
C SER A 84 9.93 8.92 10.62
N VAL A 85 11.21 8.68 10.88
CA VAL A 85 12.34 9.49 10.34
C VAL A 85 12.36 9.43 8.82
N ILE A 86 12.28 8.23 8.23
CA ILE A 86 12.26 8.04 6.78
C ILE A 86 11.06 8.75 6.16
N SER A 87 9.88 8.61 6.75
CA SER A 87 8.66 9.26 6.25
C SER A 87 8.77 10.78 6.28
N ALA A 88 9.36 11.35 7.33
CA ALA A 88 9.58 12.78 7.44
C ALA A 88 10.55 13.29 6.37
N PHE A 89 11.59 12.53 6.04
CA PHE A 89 12.50 12.84 4.94
C PHE A 89 11.76 12.92 3.59
N PHE A 90 11.00 11.87 3.24
CA PHE A 90 10.26 11.83 1.97
C PHE A 90 9.12 12.86 1.89
N SER A 91 8.58 13.33 3.01
CA SER A 91 7.55 14.39 3.00
C SER A 91 8.08 15.77 2.56
N ARG A 92 9.40 15.94 2.45
CA ARG A 92 10.08 17.20 2.10
C ARG A 92 10.71 17.18 0.72
N LEU A 93 10.66 16.04 0.03
CA LEU A 93 11.10 15.89 -1.37
C LEU A 93 9.96 16.28 -2.31
#